data_AF-A0A073IND3-F1
#
_entry.id   AF-A0A073IND3-F1
#
_cell.length_a   1.000
_cell.length_b   1.000
_cell.length_c   1.000
_cell.angle_alpha   90.00
_cell.angle_beta   90.00
_cell.angle_gamma   90.00
#
_symmetry.space_group_name_H-M   'P 1'
#
loop_
_entity.id
_entity.type
_entity.pdbx_description
1 polymer ?
#
loop_
_entity_poly.entity_id
_entity_poly.type
_entity_poly.pdbx_seq_one_letter_code
_entity_poly.pdbx_strand_id
1 'polypeptide(L)'
;MKQTSEISKMQTLVDIKYQQQQESFARLVAHENRLKNALHKLDDQLANSRTNSDRSLQAIGADVIWEAWVGKKKKELNMELAQFLALKELHIDQIRQAYGKVLVTQGLSEKLKKGEKQKMAQIQLDRTISNHLIKRL
;
A
#
# COMPACT_ATOMS: atom_id res chain seq x y z
N MET A 1 16.87 8.73 -27.85
CA MET A 1 15.94 9.88 -27.71
C MET A 1 14.46 9.50 -27.74
N LYS A 2 13.85 9.03 -28.85
CA LYS A 2 12.39 8.71 -28.86
C LYS A 2 11.98 7.63 -27.84
N GLN A 3 12.73 6.53 -27.75
CA GLN A 3 12.48 5.46 -26.76
C GLN A 3 12.63 5.93 -25.30
N THR A 4 13.64 6.74 -24.98
CA THR A 4 13.86 7.27 -23.63
C THR A 4 12.71 8.17 -23.19
N SER A 5 12.19 9.02 -24.09
CA SER A 5 11.01 9.85 -23.85
C SER A 5 9.76 9.01 -23.56
N GLU A 6 9.50 7.98 -24.37
CA GLU A 6 8.31 7.13 -24.19
C GLU A 6 8.35 6.34 -22.87
N ILE A 7 9.52 5.82 -22.49
CA ILE A 7 9.67 5.11 -21.20
C ILE A 7 9.56 6.06 -20.01
N SER A 8 10.03 7.30 -20.14
CA SER A 8 9.82 8.32 -19.11
C SER A 8 8.33 8.63 -18.92
N LYS A 9 7.55 8.76 -20.00
CA LYS A 9 6.09 8.96 -19.91
C LYS A 9 5.40 7.75 -19.28
N MET A 10 5.80 6.54 -19.68
CA MET A 10 5.27 5.30 -19.12
C MET A 10 5.57 5.18 -17.63
N GLN A 11 6.78 5.56 -17.20
CA GLN A 11 7.17 5.60 -15.79
C GLN A 11 6.23 6.52 -15.00
N THR A 12 6.02 7.75 -15.46
CA THR A 12 5.09 8.70 -14.81
C THR A 12 3.67 8.13 -14.69
N LEU A 13 3.14 7.51 -15.74
CA LEU A 13 1.79 6.91 -15.73
C LEU A 13 1.69 5.76 -14.72
N VAL A 14 2.71 4.91 -14.68
CA VAL A 14 2.75 3.76 -13.78
C VAL A 14 2.89 4.22 -12.32
N ASP A 15 3.69 5.25 -12.05
CA ASP A 15 3.86 5.86 -10.74
C ASP A 15 2.53 6.45 -10.22
N ILE A 16 1.84 7.24 -11.06
CA ILE A 16 0.52 7.80 -10.71
C ILE A 16 -0.49 6.69 -10.39
N LYS A 17 -0.53 5.64 -11.22
CA LYS A 17 -1.44 4.51 -11.00
C LYS A 17 -1.13 3.76 -9.70
N TYR A 18 0.15 3.57 -9.39
CA TYR A 18 0.57 2.95 -8.13
C TYR A 18 0.16 3.81 -6.93
N GLN A 19 0.37 5.13 -6.97
CA GLN A 19 -0.04 6.06 -5.93
C GLN A 19 -1.55 6.00 -5.67
N GLN A 20 -2.36 6.03 -6.72
CA GLN A 20 -3.82 5.93 -6.61
C GLN A 20 -4.28 4.63 -5.92
N GLN A 21 -3.62 3.52 -6.23
CA GLN A 21 -3.90 2.23 -5.60
C GLN A 21 -3.44 2.20 -4.14
N GLN A 22 -2.29 2.81 -3.84
CA GLN A 22 -1.77 2.92 -2.48
C GLN A 22 -2.69 3.76 -1.58
N GLU A 23 -3.23 4.88 -2.07
CA GLU A 23 -4.22 5.68 -1.35
C GLU A 23 -5.51 4.90 -1.08
N SER A 24 -5.98 4.15 -2.08
CA SER A 24 -7.16 3.31 -1.95
C SER A 24 -6.95 2.22 -0.89
N PHE A 25 -5.76 1.64 -0.85
CA PHE A 25 -5.37 0.68 0.18
C PHE A 25 -5.23 1.31 1.57
N ALA A 26 -4.69 2.52 1.66
CA ALA A 26 -4.60 3.23 2.93
C ALA A 26 -5.99 3.47 3.55
N ARG A 27 -6.98 3.83 2.72
CA ARG A 27 -8.39 3.91 3.15
C ARG A 27 -8.90 2.57 3.68
N LEU A 28 -8.53 1.47 3.03
CA LEU A 28 -8.89 0.13 3.48
C LEU A 28 -8.28 -0.19 4.85
N VAL A 29 -6.97 0.03 5.03
CA VAL A 29 -6.29 -0.20 6.31
C VAL A 29 -6.88 0.65 7.44
N ALA A 30 -7.26 1.90 7.15
CA ALA A 30 -7.93 2.76 8.12
C ALA A 30 -9.28 2.17 8.59
N HIS A 31 -10.05 1.57 7.67
CA HIS A 31 -11.30 0.89 8.00
C HIS A 31 -11.07 -0.34 8.89
N GLU A 32 -10.10 -1.19 8.55
CA GLU A 32 -9.70 -2.33 9.37
C GLU A 32 -9.33 -1.91 10.79
N ASN A 33 -8.52 -0.86 10.93
CA ASN A 33 -8.13 -0.33 12.23
C ASN A 33 -9.32 0.20 13.03
N ARG A 34 -10.29 0.83 12.37
CA ARG A 34 -11.53 1.27 13.02
C ARG A 34 -12.31 0.10 13.60
N LEU A 35 -12.45 -1.00 12.85
CA LEU A 35 -13.14 -2.21 13.32
C LEU A 35 -12.42 -2.85 14.50
N LYS A 36 -11.09 -3.00 14.40
CA LYS A 36 -10.27 -3.53 15.50
C LYS A 36 -10.39 -2.67 16.76
N ASN A 37 -10.32 -1.35 16.61
CA ASN A 37 -10.48 -0.43 17.74
C ASN A 37 -11.88 -0.52 18.36
N ALA A 38 -12.93 -0.72 17.55
CA ALA A 38 -14.29 -0.92 18.06
C ALA A 38 -14.41 -2.22 18.87
N LEU A 39 -13.80 -3.31 18.39
CA LEU A 39 -13.71 -4.58 19.12
C LEU A 39 -12.95 -4.43 20.43
N HIS A 40 -11.78 -3.78 20.43
CA HIS A 40 -11.01 -3.53 21.65
C HIS A 40 -11.80 -2.72 22.67
N LYS A 41 -12.46 -1.64 22.25
CA LYS A 41 -13.31 -0.83 23.14
C LYS A 41 -14.46 -1.65 23.75
N LEU A 42 -15.07 -2.53 22.96
CA LEU A 42 -16.15 -3.40 23.43
C LEU A 42 -15.63 -4.40 24.48
N ASP A 43 -14.44 -4.96 24.25
CA ASP A 43 -13.79 -5.88 25.18
C ASP A 43 -13.37 -5.17 26.48
N ASP A 44 -12.84 -3.94 26.39
CA ASP A 44 -12.50 -3.12 27.56
C ASP A 44 -13.76 -2.79 28.39
N GLN A 45 -14.86 -2.42 27.73
CA GLN A 45 -16.14 -2.16 28.40
C GLN A 45 -16.63 -3.40 29.14
N LEU A 46 -16.55 -4.58 28.53
CA LEU A 46 -16.96 -5.84 29.15
C LEU A 46 -16.07 -6.20 30.35
N ALA A 47 -14.75 -6.00 30.24
CA ALA A 47 -13.82 -6.24 31.34
C ALA A 47 -14.10 -5.30 32.55
N ASN A 48 -14.34 -4.02 32.27
CA ASN A 48 -14.64 -3.01 33.30
C ASN A 48 -16.00 -3.23 33.97
N SER A 49 -17.03 -3.62 33.21
CA SER A 49 -18.36 -3.93 33.77
C SER A 49 -18.32 -5.13 34.73
N ARG A 50 -17.47 -6.12 34.47
CA ARG A 50 -17.28 -7.28 35.36
C ARG A 50 -16.59 -6.91 36.67
N THR A 51 -15.64 -5.97 36.63
CA THR A 51 -14.89 -5.53 37.82
C THR A 51 -15.68 -4.55 38.70
N ASN A 52 -16.54 -3.72 38.13
CA ASN A 52 -17.36 -2.72 38.85
C ASN A 52 -18.79 -3.19 39.18
N SER A 53 -19.07 -4.49 39.08
CA SER A 53 -20.42 -5.00 39.33
C SER A 53 -20.78 -4.94 40.81
N ASP A 54 -21.46 -3.86 41.20
CA ASP A 54 -22.12 -3.74 42.49
C ASP A 54 -23.24 -4.80 42.56
N ARG A 55 -23.21 -5.69 43.56
CA ARG A 55 -24.09 -6.88 43.65
C ARG A 55 -25.60 -6.56 43.56
N SER A 56 -25.98 -5.31 43.79
CA SER A 56 -27.37 -4.83 43.70
C SER A 56 -27.91 -4.74 42.26
N LEU A 57 -27.06 -4.59 41.24
CA LEU A 57 -27.47 -4.45 39.83
C LEU A 57 -27.61 -5.81 39.11
N GLN A 58 -26.90 -6.84 39.56
CA GLN A 58 -27.02 -8.21 39.04
C GLN A 58 -28.42 -8.83 39.28
N ALA A 59 -29.18 -8.31 40.24
CA ALA A 59 -30.49 -8.84 40.61
C ALA A 59 -31.63 -8.54 39.60
N ILE A 60 -31.41 -7.66 38.61
CA ILE A 60 -32.49 -7.15 37.73
C ILE A 60 -32.46 -7.79 36.32
N GLY A 61 -31.48 -8.63 35.99
CA GLY A 61 -31.37 -9.25 34.65
C GLY A 61 -30.96 -8.28 33.53
N ALA A 62 -30.66 -7.02 33.87
CA ALA A 62 -30.08 -6.03 32.95
C ALA A 62 -28.70 -6.46 32.42
N ASP A 63 -27.94 -7.23 33.21
CA ASP A 63 -26.63 -7.78 32.84
C ASP A 63 -26.76 -8.79 31.68
N VAL A 64 -27.79 -9.66 31.71
CA VAL A 64 -28.03 -10.65 30.65
C VAL A 64 -28.41 -9.98 29.32
N ILE A 65 -29.23 -8.93 29.36
CA ILE A 65 -29.60 -8.16 28.16
C ILE A 65 -28.39 -7.42 27.60
N TRP A 66 -27.56 -6.84 28.47
CA TRP A 66 -26.31 -6.18 28.09
C TRP A 66 -25.31 -7.17 27.48
N GLU A 67 -25.06 -8.31 28.12
CA GLU A 67 -24.17 -9.35 27.60
C GLU A 67 -24.65 -9.91 26.25
N ALA A 68 -25.96 -10.11 26.07
CA ALA A 68 -26.53 -10.53 24.79
C ALA A 68 -26.32 -9.47 23.69
N TRP A 69 -26.49 -8.18 24.03
CA TRP A 69 -26.21 -7.08 23.11
C TRP A 69 -24.73 -7.01 22.72
N VAL A 70 -23.82 -7.13 23.69
CA VAL A 70 -22.36 -7.17 23.46
C VAL A 70 -22.00 -8.35 22.56
N GLY A 71 -22.54 -9.54 22.83
CA GLY A 71 -22.32 -10.73 22.02
C GLY A 71 -22.78 -10.54 20.56
N LYS A 72 -23.97 -9.97 20.36
CA LYS A 72 -24.48 -9.65 19.02
C LYS A 72 -23.57 -8.64 18.31
N LYS A 73 -23.18 -7.56 18.98
CA LYS A 73 -22.30 -6.52 18.41
C LYS A 73 -20.92 -7.03 18.06
N LYS A 74 -20.33 -7.88 18.91
CA LYS A 74 -19.04 -8.53 18.64
C LYS A 74 -19.13 -9.43 17.41
N LYS A 75 -20.22 -10.20 17.27
CA LYS A 75 -20.46 -11.03 16.09
C LYS A 75 -20.59 -10.20 14.80
N GLU A 76 -21.35 -9.10 14.85
CA GLU A 76 -21.49 -8.16 13.73
C GLU A 76 -20.12 -7.60 13.30
N LEU A 77 -19.35 -7.05 14.24
CA LEU A 77 -18.02 -6.48 13.97
C LEU A 77 -17.02 -7.51 13.44
N ASN A 78 -17.02 -8.73 13.99
CA ASN A 78 -16.13 -9.81 13.52
C ASN A 78 -16.50 -10.28 12.10
N MET A 79 -17.79 -10.36 11.78
CA MET A 79 -18.24 -10.69 10.44
C MET A 79 -17.80 -9.62 9.44
N GLU A 80 -17.99 -8.35 9.79
CA GLU A 80 -17.53 -7.23 8.97
C GLU A 80 -16.01 -7.24 8.78
N LEU A 81 -15.24 -7.49 9.84
CA LEU A 81 -13.79 -7.63 9.77
C LEU A 81 -13.37 -8.80 8.88
N ALA A 82 -14.03 -9.96 8.97
CA ALA A 82 -13.73 -11.12 8.13
C ALA A 82 -13.98 -10.84 6.65
N GLN A 83 -15.12 -10.23 6.31
CA GLN A 83 -15.42 -9.78 4.94
C GLN A 83 -14.38 -8.80 4.44
N PHE A 84 -13.98 -7.86 5.31
CA PHE A 84 -12.99 -6.85 4.99
C PHE A 84 -11.61 -7.46 4.72
N LEU A 85 -11.17 -8.42 5.52
CA LEU A 85 -9.90 -9.13 5.32
C LEU A 85 -9.90 -9.90 4.00
N ALA A 86 -11.02 -10.54 3.64
CA ALA A 86 -11.16 -11.23 2.35
C ALA A 86 -11.04 -10.24 1.17
N LEU A 87 -11.66 -9.07 1.26
CA LEU A 87 -11.52 -8.01 0.24
C LEU A 87 -10.09 -7.45 0.18
N LYS A 88 -9.44 -7.26 1.34
CA LYS A 88 -8.06 -6.75 1.42
C LYS A 88 -7.08 -7.65 0.68
N GLU A 89 -7.24 -8.97 0.77
CA GLU A 89 -6.36 -9.92 0.09
C GLU A 89 -6.37 -9.72 -1.43
N LEU A 90 -7.54 -9.49 -2.02
CA LEU A 90 -7.69 -9.20 -3.45
C LEU A 90 -6.98 -7.89 -3.86
N HIS A 91 -7.00 -6.89 -2.98
CA HIS A 91 -6.34 -5.61 -3.24
C HIS A 91 -4.81 -5.67 -3.08
N ILE A 92 -4.30 -6.51 -2.18
CA ILE A 92 -2.85 -6.69 -1.99
C ILE A 92 -2.19 -7.14 -3.29
N ASP A 93 -2.78 -8.09 -4.00
CA ASP A 93 -2.21 -8.59 -5.25
C ASP A 93 -2.20 -7.52 -6.36
N GLN A 94 -3.25 -6.68 -6.42
CA GLN A 94 -3.31 -5.57 -7.36
C GLN A 94 -2.18 -4.55 -7.12
N ILE A 95 -1.93 -4.21 -5.85
CA ILE A 95 -0.87 -3.27 -5.46
C ILE A 95 0.51 -3.85 -5.73
N ARG A 96 0.71 -5.14 -5.41
CA ARG A 96 1.96 -5.85 -5.73
C ARG A 96 2.25 -5.82 -7.23
N GLN A 97 1.25 -6.05 -8.07
CA GLN A 97 1.40 -5.99 -9.52
C GLN A 97 1.73 -4.57 -10.01
N ALA A 98 1.07 -3.54 -9.47
CA ALA A 98 1.39 -2.17 -9.85
C ALA A 98 2.79 -1.74 -9.40
N TYR A 99 3.20 -2.13 -8.19
CA TYR A 99 4.55 -1.90 -7.72
C TYR A 99 5.59 -2.63 -8.58
N GLY A 100 5.32 -3.87 -8.97
CA GLY A 100 6.17 -4.60 -9.92
C GLY A 100 6.34 -3.86 -11.25
N LYS A 101 5.28 -3.22 -11.77
CA LYS A 101 5.37 -2.38 -12.96
C LYS A 101 6.25 -1.16 -12.74
N VAL A 102 6.16 -0.49 -11.58
CA VAL A 102 7.03 0.63 -11.19
C VAL A 102 8.50 0.19 -11.21
N LEU A 103 8.82 -0.95 -10.59
CA LEU A 103 10.19 -1.47 -10.56
C LEU A 103 10.75 -1.75 -11.97
N VAL A 104 9.93 -2.36 -12.83
CA VAL A 104 10.33 -2.69 -14.21
C VAL A 104 10.55 -1.42 -15.03
N THR A 105 9.65 -0.42 -14.93
CA THR A 105 9.79 0.84 -15.69
C THR A 105 11.00 1.64 -15.23
N GLN A 106 11.26 1.69 -13.92
CA GLN A 106 12.46 2.30 -13.35
C GLN A 106 13.74 1.62 -13.85
N GLY A 107 13.82 0.28 -13.74
CA GLY A 107 14.98 -0.47 -14.19
C GLY A 107 15.25 -0.32 -15.70
N LEU A 108 14.19 -0.27 -16.52
CA LEU A 108 14.32 -0.06 -17.96
C LEU A 108 14.80 1.37 -18.29
N SER A 109 14.25 2.37 -17.59
CA SER A 109 14.65 3.78 -17.71
C SER A 109 16.14 3.97 -17.39
N GLU A 110 16.61 3.37 -16.30
CA GLU A 110 18.03 3.39 -15.90
C GLU A 110 18.93 2.70 -16.92
N LYS A 111 18.55 1.51 -17.39
CA LYS A 111 19.31 0.76 -18.40
C LYS A 111 19.47 1.56 -19.69
N LEU A 112 18.42 2.22 -20.16
CA LEU A 112 18.48 3.07 -21.34
C LEU A 112 19.35 4.31 -21.13
N LYS A 113 19.19 5.01 -20.00
CA LYS A 113 20.04 6.17 -19.66
C LYS A 113 21.51 5.79 -19.61
N LYS A 114 21.85 4.62 -19.03
CA LYS A 114 23.22 4.12 -18.99
C LYS A 114 23.75 3.81 -20.40
N GLY A 115 22.95 3.16 -21.25
CA GLY A 115 23.32 2.87 -22.63
C GLY A 115 23.51 4.12 -23.49
N GLU A 116 22.66 5.15 -23.32
CA GLU A 116 22.83 6.43 -24.02
C GLU A 116 24.09 7.15 -23.57
N LYS A 117 24.38 7.20 -22.26
CA LYS A 117 25.62 7.78 -21.72
C LYS A 117 26.88 7.08 -22.27
N GLN A 118 26.88 5.75 -22.33
CA GLN A 118 28.00 4.97 -22.87
C GLN A 118 28.22 5.27 -24.36
N LYS A 119 27.15 5.32 -25.16
CA LYS A 119 27.24 5.69 -26.59
C LYS A 119 27.80 7.10 -26.78
N MET A 120 27.34 8.07 -25.99
CA MET A 120 27.84 9.45 -26.08
C MET A 120 29.32 9.54 -25.69
N ALA A 121 29.74 8.82 -24.65
CA ALA A 121 31.14 8.75 -24.25
C ALA A 121 32.03 8.18 -25.37
N GLN A 122 31.60 7.10 -26.03
CA GLN A 122 32.33 6.50 -27.15
C GLN A 122 32.47 7.47 -28.33
N ILE A 123 31.36 8.11 -28.74
CA ILE A 123 31.38 9.11 -29.83
C ILE A 123 32.33 10.26 -29.50
N GLN A 124 32.39 10.70 -28.24
CA GLN A 124 33.25 11.78 -27.81
C GLN A 124 34.73 11.37 -27.81
N LEU A 125 35.05 10.14 -27.42
CA LEU A 125 36.40 9.58 -27.53
C LEU A 125 36.82 9.49 -29.00
N ASP A 126 35.99 8.91 -29.86
CA ASP A 126 36.27 8.75 -31.29
C ASP A 126 36.53 10.11 -31.95
N ARG A 127 35.72 11.14 -31.61
CA ARG A 127 35.90 12.50 -32.12
C ARG A 127 37.21 13.15 -31.66
N THR A 128 37.59 12.96 -30.40
CA THR A 128 38.90 13.44 -29.88
C THR A 128 40.05 12.72 -30.58
N ILE A 129 39.89 11.42 -30.84
CA ILE A 129 40.85 10.61 -31.60
C ILE A 129 40.97 11.14 -33.04
N SER A 130 39.88 11.40 -33.75
CA SER A 130 39.97 11.98 -35.09
C SER A 130 40.63 13.36 -35.09
N ASN A 131 40.27 14.22 -34.13
CA ASN A 131 40.81 15.58 -34.03
C ASN A 131 42.32 15.61 -33.76
N HIS A 132 42.85 14.74 -32.90
CA HIS A 132 44.30 14.74 -32.63
C HIS A 132 45.12 14.17 -33.80
N LEU A 133 44.56 13.26 -34.60
CA LEU A 133 45.21 12.72 -35.80
C LEU A 133 45.30 13.77 -36.91
N ILE A 134 44.25 14.56 -37.11
CA ILE A 134 44.23 15.65 -38.10
C ILE A 134 45.23 16.76 -37.73
N LYS A 135 45.45 17.03 -36.44
CA LYS A 135 46.39 18.07 -35.98
C LYS A 135 47.87 17.68 -36.09
N ARG A 136 48.17 16.42 -36.40
CA ARG A 136 49.55 15.88 -36.42
C ARG A 136 50.09 15.69 -37.85
N LEU A 137 49.25 15.92 -38.86
CA LEU A 137 49.60 16.03 -40.29
C LEU A 137 49.69 17.51 -40.66
#